data_AF-A0A2X3L011-F1
#
_entry.id   AF-A0A2X3L011-F1
#
_cell.length_a   1.000
_cell.length_b   1.000
_cell.length_c   1.000
_cell.angle_alpha   90.00
_cell.angle_beta   90.00
_cell.angle_gamma   90.00
#
_symmetry.space_group_name_H-M   'P 1'
#
loop_
_entity.id
_entity.type
_entity.pdbx_description
1 polymer ?
#
loop_
_entity_poly.entity_id
_entity_poly.type
_entity_poly.pdbx_seq_one_letter_code
_entity_poly.pdbx_strand_id
1 'polypeptide(L)'
;MINNVKRRQFPRYINTDETSTNGHTLELLKREGQYPPDVKHRQIITRNNVIECNHGKWKRIISVMLGFKSMETDYATIKGIEVMRALRKGQAPAFYYSDPPTDLPGKQPRQ
;
A
#
# COMPACT_ATOMS: atom_id res chain seq x y z
N MET A 1 6.64 -16.22 11.86
CA MET A 1 6.64 -14.82 11.35
C MET A 1 5.85 -14.77 10.06
N ILE A 2 4.94 -13.80 9.90
CA ILE A 2 3.94 -13.79 8.82
C ILE A 2 4.60 -13.47 7.47
N ASN A 3 5.09 -14.50 6.77
CA ASN A 3 5.70 -14.40 5.43
C ASN A 3 4.65 -14.36 4.30
N ASN A 4 3.58 -13.57 4.48
CA ASN A 4 2.53 -13.42 3.47
C ASN A 4 2.57 -12.03 2.82
N VAL A 5 3.78 -11.52 2.58
CA VAL A 5 3.95 -10.37 1.69
C VAL A 5 3.56 -10.86 0.30
N LYS A 6 2.42 -10.39 -0.23
CA LYS A 6 2.03 -10.65 -1.62
C LYS A 6 3.28 -10.51 -2.49
N ARG A 7 3.58 -11.52 -3.31
CA ARG A 7 4.66 -11.45 -4.31
C ARG A 7 4.57 -10.10 -5.02
N ARG A 8 5.71 -9.41 -5.18
CA ARG A 8 5.78 -8.09 -5.82
C ARG A 8 5.01 -8.14 -7.15
N GLN A 9 3.85 -7.49 -7.19
CA GLN A 9 3.04 -7.36 -8.40
C GLN A 9 3.38 -6.04 -9.07
N PHE A 10 3.72 -6.11 -10.35
CA PHE A 10 4.03 -4.92 -11.14
C PHE A 10 2.74 -4.35 -11.75
N PRO A 11 2.45 -3.06 -11.55
CA PRO A 11 1.32 -2.42 -12.19
C PRO A 11 1.59 -2.23 -13.68
N ARG A 12 0.55 -2.30 -14.52
CA ARG A 12 0.67 -1.94 -15.95
C ARG A 12 1.03 -0.47 -16.18
N TYR A 13 0.66 0.41 -15.26
CA TYR A 13 0.88 1.86 -15.34
C TYR A 13 1.37 2.44 -14.02
N ILE A 14 2.44 3.22 -14.07
CA ILE A 14 2.95 4.03 -12.96
C ILE A 14 2.63 5.49 -13.26
N ASN A 15 1.97 6.14 -12.30
CA ASN A 15 1.67 7.56 -12.36
C ASN A 15 2.64 8.30 -11.44
N THR A 16 3.28 9.36 -11.92
CA THR A 16 4.11 10.23 -11.09
C THR A 16 3.71 11.69 -11.27
N ASP A 17 4.28 12.55 -10.44
CA ASP A 17 4.28 13.99 -10.67
C ASP A 17 5.12 14.36 -11.90
N GLU A 18 4.98 15.60 -12.35
CA GLU A 18 5.58 16.14 -13.58
C GLU A 18 7.08 16.40 -13.47
N THR A 19 7.74 15.90 -12.41
CA THR A 19 9.19 16.07 -12.26
C THR A 19 9.93 15.27 -13.34
N SER A 20 10.85 15.94 -14.03
CA SER A 20 11.60 15.41 -15.18
C SER A 20 12.48 14.21 -14.82
N THR A 21 12.87 14.09 -13.55
CA THR A 21 13.69 12.99 -13.02
C THR A 21 12.96 11.65 -12.98
N ASN A 22 11.63 11.63 -12.90
CA ASN A 22 10.85 10.39 -12.76
C ASN A 22 10.92 9.49 -14.00
N GLY A 23 10.80 10.08 -15.19
CA GLY A 23 10.87 9.33 -16.45
C GLY A 23 12.23 8.65 -16.59
N HIS A 24 13.30 9.43 -16.40
CA HIS A 24 14.67 8.93 -16.44
C HIS A 24 14.95 7.85 -15.38
N THR A 25 14.47 8.05 -14.15
CA THR A 25 14.64 7.06 -13.07
C THR A 25 13.93 5.75 -13.41
N LEU A 26 12.72 5.81 -13.99
CA LEU A 26 12.00 4.61 -14.38
C LEU A 26 12.70 3.85 -15.51
N GLU A 27 13.29 4.56 -16.47
CA GLU A 27 14.10 3.94 -17.55
C GLU A 27 15.33 3.23 -17.00
N LEU A 28 16.06 3.85 -16.07
CA LEU A 28 17.19 3.21 -15.39
C LEU A 28 16.76 1.94 -14.64
N LEU A 29 15.64 2.02 -13.92
CA LEU A 29 15.09 0.87 -13.19
C LEU A 29 14.65 -0.28 -14.11
N LYS A 30 14.19 0.03 -15.33
CA LYS A 30 13.93 -0.99 -16.35
C LYS A 30 15.22 -1.62 -16.88
N ARG A 31 16.24 -0.79 -17.13
CA ARG A 31 17.56 -1.25 -17.61
C ARG A 31 18.26 -2.17 -16.60
N GLU A 32 18.12 -1.87 -15.31
CA GLU A 32 18.66 -2.69 -14.22
C GLU A 32 17.85 -3.98 -13.94
N GLY A 33 16.75 -4.21 -14.66
CA GLY A 33 15.88 -5.38 -14.46
C GLY A 33 14.99 -5.30 -13.22
N GLN A 34 14.94 -4.15 -12.53
CA GLN A 34 14.11 -3.94 -11.35
C GLN A 34 12.64 -3.75 -11.68
N TYR A 35 12.32 -3.34 -12.92
CA TYR A 35 10.96 -3.19 -13.42
C TYR A 35 10.79 -3.86 -14.79
N PRO A 36 9.64 -4.51 -15.05
CA PRO A 36 9.34 -5.06 -16.35
C PRO A 36 9.30 -3.97 -17.44
N PRO A 37 9.75 -4.29 -18.67
CA PRO A 37 9.82 -3.31 -19.77
C PRO A 37 8.44 -2.80 -20.19
N ASP A 38 7.38 -3.60 -20.00
CA ASP A 38 5.99 -3.32 -20.38
C ASP A 38 5.27 -2.34 -19.43
N VAL A 39 5.85 -2.03 -18.26
CA VAL A 39 5.29 -1.03 -17.34
C VAL A 39 5.31 0.34 -17.99
N LYS A 40 4.14 0.96 -18.18
CA LYS A 40 4.03 2.29 -18.81
C LYS A 40 4.11 3.40 -17.78
N HIS A 41 4.80 4.48 -18.11
CA HIS A 41 4.82 5.71 -17.32
C HIS A 41 3.75 6.68 -17.80
N ARG A 42 3.17 7.45 -16.88
CA ARG A 42 2.28 8.56 -17.21
C ARG A 42 2.38 9.65 -16.15
N GLN A 43 2.06 10.87 -16.55
CA GLN A 43 1.94 12.03 -15.69
C GLN A 43 0.53 12.60 -15.91
N ILE A 44 -0.38 12.30 -15.00
CA ILE A 44 -1.76 12.79 -15.04
C ILE A 44 -2.01 13.57 -13.76
N ILE A 45 -2.13 14.90 -13.88
CA ILE A 45 -2.30 15.84 -12.76
C ILE A 45 -3.45 15.41 -11.85
N THR A 46 -4.62 15.13 -12.40
CA THR A 46 -5.81 14.75 -11.61
C THR A 46 -5.63 13.45 -10.82
N ARG A 47 -4.72 12.58 -11.25
CA ARG A 47 -4.43 11.31 -10.57
C ARG A 47 -3.41 11.48 -9.44
N ASN A 48 -2.68 12.59 -9.42
CA ASN A 48 -1.80 12.96 -8.29
C ASN A 48 -2.62 13.28 -7.04
N ASN A 49 -3.86 13.77 -7.19
CA ASN A 49 -4.77 14.02 -6.06
C ASN A 49 -4.96 12.78 -5.16
N VAL A 50 -4.92 11.56 -5.71
CA VAL A 50 -5.02 10.32 -4.91
C VAL A 50 -3.79 10.14 -4.03
N ILE A 51 -2.59 10.43 -4.55
CA ILE A 51 -1.33 10.35 -3.82
C ILE A 51 -1.30 11.43 -2.73
N GLU A 52 -1.66 12.66 -3.08
CA GLU A 52 -1.75 13.79 -2.15
C GLU A 52 -2.76 13.55 -1.02
N CYS A 53 -3.95 13.03 -1.36
CA CYS A 53 -4.96 12.65 -0.38
C CYS A 53 -4.44 11.57 0.58
N ASN A 54 -3.75 10.55 0.05
CA ASN A 54 -3.14 9.52 0.87
C ASN A 54 -2.05 10.08 1.79
N HIS A 55 -1.22 10.99 1.27
CA HIS A 55 -0.19 11.67 2.04
C HIS A 55 -0.80 12.46 3.20
N GLY A 56 -1.88 13.21 2.95
CA GLY A 56 -2.63 13.92 3.98
C GLY A 56 -3.16 13.01 5.08
N LYS A 57 -3.70 11.83 4.72
CA LYS A 57 -4.14 10.82 5.71
C LYS A 57 -2.98 10.32 6.57
N TRP A 58 -1.83 10.04 5.96
CA TRP A 58 -0.65 9.60 6.71
C TRP A 58 -0.09 10.69 7.61
N LYS A 59 0.03 11.93 7.11
CA LYS A 59 0.42 13.08 7.93
C LYS A 59 -0.48 13.24 9.15
N ARG A 60 -1.80 13.09 8.99
CA ARG A 60 -2.76 13.18 10.11
C ARG A 60 -2.57 12.07 11.15
N ILE A 61 -2.29 10.85 10.69
CA ILE A 61 -2.02 9.71 11.57
C ILE A 61 -0.71 9.94 12.35
N ILE A 62 0.34 10.39 11.66
CA ILE A 62 1.67 10.63 12.26
C ILE A 62 1.63 11.85 13.20
N SER A 63 0.94 12.92 12.82
CA SER A 63 0.85 14.15 13.64
C SER A 63 0.20 13.91 15.00
N VAL A 64 -0.73 12.94 15.08
CA VAL A 64 -1.35 12.54 16.35
C VAL A 64 -0.40 11.68 17.21
N MET A 65 0.62 11.06 16.61
CA MET A 65 1.50 10.09 17.29
C MET A 65 2.80 10.67 17.87
N LEU A 66 2.90 11.98 18.16
CA LEU A 66 4.16 12.66 18.56
C LEU A 66 5.30 12.52 17.52
N GLY A 67 4.98 12.03 16.32
CA GLY A 67 5.96 11.68 15.31
C GLY A 67 6.73 10.40 15.63
N PHE A 68 7.94 10.38 15.11
CA PHE A 68 8.72 9.19 14.83
C PHE A 68 10.13 9.46 15.37
N LYS A 69 10.55 8.72 16.41
CA LYS A 69 11.79 9.03 17.16
C LYS A 69 13.04 8.42 16.51
N SER A 70 12.87 7.40 15.67
CA SER A 70 13.95 6.68 15.01
C SER A 70 13.41 5.87 13.82
N MET A 71 14.25 5.60 12.83
CA MET A 71 13.85 4.83 11.65
C MET A 71 13.30 3.42 12.00
N GLU A 72 13.83 2.80 13.07
CA GLU A 72 13.37 1.51 13.57
C GLU A 72 11.93 1.57 14.12
N THR A 73 11.63 2.59 14.94
CA THR A 73 10.28 2.81 15.47
C THR A 73 9.27 3.12 14.36
N ASP A 74 9.72 3.81 13.31
CA ASP A 74 8.89 4.20 12.18
C ASP A 74 8.49 2.97 11.37
N TYR A 75 9.49 2.13 11.07
CA TYR A 75 9.27 0.88 10.36
C TYR A 75 8.30 -0.02 11.12
N ALA A 76 8.54 -0.25 12.42
CA ALA A 76 7.66 -1.07 13.25
C ALA A 76 6.23 -0.52 13.28
N THR A 77 6.07 0.79 13.42
CA THR A 77 4.76 1.44 13.47
C THR A 77 4.01 1.34 12.15
N ILE A 78 4.68 1.65 11.02
CA ILE A 78 4.08 1.55 9.68
C ILE A 78 3.64 0.12 9.41
N LYS A 79 4.49 -0.87 9.71
CA LYS A 79 4.17 -2.29 9.55
C LYS A 79 2.99 -2.71 10.43
N GLY A 80 2.95 -2.27 11.69
CA GLY A 80 1.81 -2.51 12.59
C GLY A 80 0.49 -1.95 12.04
N ILE A 81 0.51 -0.74 11.49
CA ILE A 81 -0.67 -0.12 10.85
C ILE A 81 -1.12 -0.89 9.62
N GLU A 82 -0.18 -1.38 8.80
CA GLU A 82 -0.48 -2.22 7.64
C GLU A 82 -1.14 -3.55 8.07
N VAL A 83 -0.61 -4.21 9.10
CA VAL A 83 -1.18 -5.44 9.65
C VAL A 83 -2.59 -5.19 10.17
N MET A 84 -2.79 -4.13 10.97
CA MET A 84 -4.11 -3.76 11.49
C MET A 84 -5.12 -3.45 10.38
N ARG A 85 -4.68 -2.78 9.29
CA ARG A 85 -5.52 -2.54 8.11
C ARG A 85 -5.86 -3.83 7.37
N ALA A 86 -4.90 -4.75 7.22
CA ALA A 86 -5.13 -6.03 6.56
C ALA A 86 -6.11 -6.90 7.35
N LEU A 87 -5.98 -6.95 8.68
CA LEU A 87 -6.90 -7.65 9.57
C LEU A 87 -8.32 -7.08 9.47
N ARG A 88 -8.49 -5.75 9.61
CA ARG A 88 -9.80 -5.08 9.48
C ARG A 88 -10.48 -5.29 8.13
N LYS A 89 -9.71 -5.51 7.06
CA LYS A 89 -10.22 -5.78 5.70
C LYS A 89 -10.42 -7.27 5.41
N GLY A 90 -10.12 -8.18 6.34
CA GLY A 90 -10.15 -9.62 6.09
C GLY A 90 -9.08 -10.09 5.10
N GLN A 91 -8.05 -9.29 4.84
CA GLN A 91 -6.98 -9.58 3.86
C GLN A 91 -5.82 -10.37 4.46
N ALA A 92 -5.98 -10.90 5.67
CA ALA A 92 -4.95 -11.59 6.41
C ALA A 92 -5.44 -13.00 6.82
N PRO A 93 -5.76 -13.88 5.84
CA PRO A 93 -6.37 -15.19 6.08
C PRO A 93 -5.53 -16.06 7.01
N ALA A 94 -4.20 -15.92 6.98
CA ALA A 94 -3.27 -16.65 7.84
C ALA A 94 -3.41 -16.33 9.35
N PHE A 95 -4.15 -15.28 9.73
CA PHE A 95 -4.44 -14.96 11.14
C PHE A 95 -5.80 -15.51 11.59
N TYR A 96 -6.63 -15.97 10.65
CA TYR A 96 -7.89 -16.66 10.93
C TYR A 96 -7.61 -18.16 10.90
N TYR A 97 -6.98 -18.68 11.97
CA TYR A 97 -6.61 -20.09 12.11
C TYR A 97 -7.75 -20.98 12.61
N SER A 98 -8.94 -20.40 12.76
CA SER A 98 -10.16 -21.11 13.10
C SER A 98 -11.13 -20.77 11.98
N ASP A 99 -11.79 -21.78 11.42
CA ASP A 99 -12.97 -21.56 10.59
C ASP A 99 -13.83 -20.47 11.26
N PRO A 100 -14.39 -19.50 10.50
CA PRO A 100 -15.37 -18.62 11.09
C PRO A 100 -16.43 -19.51 11.75
N PRO A 101 -16.87 -19.23 13.00
CA PRO A 101 -18.04 -19.89 13.53
C PRO A 101 -19.12 -19.79 12.47
N THR A 102 -19.62 -20.93 12.02
CA THR A 102 -20.52 -21.04 10.87
C THR A 102 -21.86 -20.33 11.13
N ASP A 103 -22.05 -19.74 12.31
CA ASP A 103 -23.25 -19.05 12.74
C ASP A 103 -22.95 -17.61 13.19
N LEU A 104 -22.83 -16.68 12.25
CA LEU A 104 -23.23 -15.29 12.50
C LEU A 104 -24.65 -15.11 11.96
N PRO A 105 -25.66 -14.86 12.83
CA PRO A 105 -27.02 -14.65 12.37
C PRO A 105 -27.11 -13.35 11.56
N GLY A 106 -27.49 -13.50 10.29
CA GLY A 106 -28.20 -12.49 9.53
C GLY A 106 -27.43 -11.21 9.17
N LYS A 107 -26.66 -11.26 8.08
CA LYS A 107 -26.67 -10.15 7.12
C LYS A 107 -27.32 -10.64 5.84
N GLN A 108 -28.62 -10.39 5.72
CA GLN A 108 -29.32 -10.56 4.44
C GLN A 108 -28.64 -9.68 3.37
N PRO A 109 -28.37 -10.22 2.17
CA PRO A 109 -27.94 -9.40 1.06
C PRO A 109 -29.09 -8.45 0.69
N ARG A 110 -28.78 -7.15 0.60
CA ARG A 110 -29.68 -6.19 -0.03
C ARG A 110 -29.85 -6.61 -1.49
N GLN A 111 -31.11 -6.80 -1.89
CA GLN A 111 -31.53 -6.77 -3.29
C GLN A 111 -31.23 -5.39 -3.88
#